data_AF-A0A671QV07-F1
#
_entry.id   AF-A0A671QV07-F1
#
_cell.length_a   1.000
_cell.length_b   1.000
_cell.length_c   1.000
_cell.angle_alpha   90.00
_cell.angle_beta   90.00
_cell.angle_gamma   90.00
#
_symmetry.space_group_name_H-M   'P 1'
#
loop_
_entity.id
_entity.type
_entity.pdbx_description
1 polymer ?
#
loop_
_entity_poly.entity_id
_entity_poly.type
_entity_poly.pdbx_seq_one_letter_code
_entity_poly.pdbx_strand_id
1 'polypeptide(L)'
;MTYHNNVLSPEPNALVETLRKLPILHDEQYAQQTRLYEYYKPPENTLVLPLSKQNKRIVYRVLEYSPLLDSCNMTTDDWATIGKDIEKHYEQYDGFVILHGTDTMAYTASALSFMCENLGKPVILTGSQVPIYEMRNDGRDNLLGALLIAGQFVIPEVCLYFHHKLYRGNRVTKVDAASFNAFTSPNLPPLANAEVDIKINWDTVWRANTTAKFTVNTQMNRNVGLLRLFPGITADTVRAFLQPPMDGIVLETYGSGNAPDNRADLLDEIRKATERGLIMINCTQCLRGSVTTSYATGQALSDAGLVAGCDMTPEAALSKLSYVLAKQNLSIEEKKKILSRNLRGEMIADLGGAKLSLSDSRFIQELEAIRDALTPTLVCVAAKIGDIEALEAIREMGTDLSNADYDGRTPLHIAACEGHLKVVEYLLGKGATVYARDRFGDTPLRNAVRFRHKDVVRLLRKTGAHFSREEMEDAGTELCRLINHFFSKSCTSHVDSCFAIQQMLL
;
A
#
# COMPACT_ATOMS: atom_id res chain seq x y z
N MET A 1 3.27 -19.99 15.51
CA MET A 1 2.70 -20.59 16.73
C MET A 1 3.11 -22.05 16.81
N THR A 2 3.27 -22.59 18.01
CA THR A 2 3.45 -24.03 18.28
C THR A 2 2.51 -24.47 19.39
N TYR A 3 2.28 -25.79 19.48
CA TYR A 3 1.43 -26.37 20.50
C TYR A 3 2.14 -26.39 21.86
N HIS A 4 1.59 -25.65 22.82
CA HIS A 4 1.92 -25.74 24.23
C HIS A 4 0.65 -26.10 25.00
N ASN A 5 0.66 -27.24 25.71
CA ASN A 5 -0.51 -27.73 26.46
C ASN A 5 -1.80 -27.84 25.62
N ASN A 6 -1.70 -28.33 24.38
CA ASN A 6 -2.80 -28.46 23.40
C ASN A 6 -3.42 -27.13 22.93
N VAL A 7 -2.78 -25.98 23.18
CA VAL A 7 -3.19 -24.68 22.66
C VAL A 7 -2.06 -24.10 21.81
N LEU A 8 -2.42 -23.42 20.72
CA LEU A 8 -1.44 -22.72 19.89
C LEU A 8 -1.04 -21.40 20.55
N SER A 9 0.27 -21.17 20.72
CA SER A 9 0.80 -19.88 21.18
C SER A 9 2.00 -19.44 20.33
N PRO A 10 2.30 -18.13 20.26
CA PRO A 10 3.51 -17.66 19.58
C PRO A 10 4.79 -18.25 20.20
N GLU A 11 5.76 -18.59 19.36
CA GLU A 11 7.06 -19.17 19.77
C GLU A 11 8.19 -18.26 19.25
N PRO A 12 8.98 -17.65 20.15
CA PRO A 12 10.06 -16.75 19.76
C PRO A 12 11.29 -17.52 19.27
N ASN A 13 12.07 -16.89 18.39
CA ASN A 13 13.36 -17.31 17.84
C ASN A 13 13.36 -18.62 17.03
N ALA A 14 12.20 -19.19 16.71
CA ALA A 14 12.09 -20.45 15.97
C ALA A 14 11.97 -20.30 14.45
N LEU A 15 11.50 -19.12 13.98
CA LEU A 15 11.12 -18.93 12.58
C LEU A 15 12.33 -19.02 11.65
N VAL A 16 13.37 -18.24 11.90
CA VAL A 16 14.54 -18.14 11.01
C VAL A 16 15.26 -19.48 10.87
N GLU A 17 15.48 -20.19 11.98
CA GLU A 17 16.08 -21.52 11.96
C GLU A 17 15.28 -22.51 11.12
N THR A 18 13.95 -22.41 11.15
CA THR A 18 13.06 -23.23 10.34
C THR A 18 13.16 -22.85 8.87
N LEU A 19 13.09 -21.55 8.55
CA LEU A 19 13.15 -21.07 7.16
C LEU A 19 14.46 -21.49 6.47
N ARG A 20 15.59 -21.47 7.20
CA ARG A 20 16.89 -21.93 6.69
C ARG A 20 16.90 -23.39 6.25
N LYS A 21 16.08 -24.23 6.88
CA LYS A 21 15.98 -25.67 6.56
C LYS A 21 15.09 -25.94 5.34
N LEU A 22 14.39 -24.93 4.82
CA LEU A 22 13.46 -25.06 3.70
C LEU A 22 14.10 -24.55 2.40
N PRO A 23 14.48 -25.42 1.45
CA PRO A 23 15.16 -25.00 0.22
C PRO A 23 14.36 -24.03 -0.64
N ILE A 24 13.03 -24.07 -0.55
CA ILE A 24 12.14 -23.13 -1.26
C ILE A 24 12.21 -21.70 -0.72
N LEU A 25 12.69 -21.52 0.52
CA LEU A 25 12.79 -20.24 1.22
C LEU A 25 14.24 -19.85 1.52
N HIS A 26 15.20 -20.76 1.31
CA HIS A 26 16.61 -20.46 1.53
C HIS A 26 17.55 -21.26 0.61
N ASP A 27 18.34 -20.55 -0.19
CA ASP A 27 19.43 -21.10 -1.01
C ASP A 27 20.78 -20.92 -0.29
N GLU A 28 21.11 -21.88 0.57
CA GLU A 28 22.36 -21.89 1.36
C GLU A 28 23.61 -21.97 0.47
N GLN A 29 23.53 -22.70 -0.65
CA GLN A 29 24.66 -22.83 -1.58
C GLN A 29 25.03 -21.46 -2.17
N TYR A 30 24.03 -20.71 -2.65
CA TYR A 30 24.25 -19.35 -3.11
C TYR A 30 24.80 -18.45 -2.00
N ALA A 31 24.21 -18.49 -0.80
CA ALA A 31 24.61 -17.65 0.31
C ALA A 31 26.11 -17.82 0.69
N GLN A 32 26.61 -19.06 0.70
CA GLN A 32 28.02 -19.36 0.94
C GLN A 32 28.92 -18.89 -0.20
N GLN A 33 28.54 -19.21 -1.45
CA GLN A 33 29.34 -18.88 -2.64
C GLN A 33 29.50 -17.37 -2.83
N THR A 34 28.46 -16.59 -2.54
CA THR A 34 28.49 -15.12 -2.66
C THR A 34 28.90 -14.42 -1.37
N ARG A 35 29.30 -15.16 -0.33
CA ARG A 35 29.64 -14.62 1.00
C ARG A 35 28.57 -13.68 1.56
N LEU A 36 27.30 -14.03 1.34
CA LEU A 36 26.13 -13.21 1.66
C LEU A 36 26.13 -12.78 3.14
N TYR A 37 26.55 -13.69 4.03
CA TYR A 37 26.64 -13.47 5.48
C TYR A 37 27.74 -12.49 5.93
N GLU A 38 28.75 -12.27 5.08
CA GLU A 38 29.75 -11.22 5.32
C GLU A 38 29.21 -9.86 4.90
N TYR A 39 28.45 -9.83 3.80
CA TYR A 39 27.97 -8.61 3.17
C TYR A 39 26.77 -7.96 3.90
N TYR A 40 25.74 -8.76 4.22
CA TYR A 40 24.56 -8.29 4.96
C TYR A 40 24.64 -8.67 6.44
N LYS A 41 24.37 -7.69 7.31
CA LYS A 41 24.37 -7.86 8.78
C LYS A 41 22.99 -7.52 9.36
N PRO A 42 22.54 -8.24 10.41
CA PRO A 42 23.12 -9.45 10.98
C PRO A 42 22.95 -10.70 10.08
N PRO A 43 23.96 -11.57 9.96
CA PRO A 43 23.90 -12.75 9.09
C PRO A 43 22.84 -13.76 9.54
N GLU A 44 22.65 -13.91 10.86
CA GLU A 44 21.73 -14.87 11.47
C GLU A 44 20.29 -14.68 11.00
N ASN A 45 19.90 -13.46 10.62
CA ASN A 45 18.54 -13.13 10.19
C ASN A 45 18.41 -12.92 8.67
N THR A 46 19.49 -13.08 7.91
CA THR A 46 19.49 -12.85 6.47
C THR A 46 19.35 -14.16 5.72
N LEU A 47 18.36 -14.21 4.82
CA LEU A 47 18.05 -15.35 3.95
C LEU A 47 17.97 -14.88 2.50
N VAL A 48 17.94 -15.85 1.59
CA VAL A 48 17.90 -15.60 0.14
C VAL A 48 17.06 -16.68 -0.52
N LEU A 49 16.09 -16.26 -1.33
CA LEU A 49 15.30 -17.18 -2.12
C LEU A 49 16.12 -17.79 -3.28
N PRO A 50 15.75 -19.00 -3.73
CA PRO A 50 16.25 -19.55 -4.98
C PRO A 50 16.04 -18.59 -6.16
N LEU A 51 16.82 -18.79 -7.22
CA LEU A 51 16.70 -18.00 -8.45
C LEU A 51 15.31 -18.15 -9.07
N SER A 52 14.62 -17.03 -9.27
CA SER A 52 13.30 -17.02 -9.94
C SER A 52 13.41 -17.25 -11.45
N LYS A 53 12.29 -17.58 -12.10
CA LYS A 53 12.21 -17.71 -13.58
C LYS A 53 12.63 -16.43 -14.31
N GLN A 54 12.46 -15.27 -13.66
CA GLN A 54 12.84 -13.96 -14.17
C GLN A 54 14.33 -13.62 -13.94
N ASN A 55 15.14 -14.62 -13.53
CA ASN A 55 16.56 -14.46 -13.22
C ASN A 55 16.84 -13.41 -12.13
N LYS A 56 15.88 -13.18 -11.23
CA LYS A 56 16.00 -12.32 -10.06
C LYS A 56 16.14 -13.16 -8.79
N ARG A 57 16.95 -12.68 -7.84
CA ARG A 57 17.04 -13.22 -6.48
C ARG A 57 16.49 -12.22 -5.49
N ILE A 58 15.87 -12.73 -4.44
CA ILE A 58 15.31 -11.93 -3.35
C ILE A 58 16.07 -12.28 -2.10
N VAL A 59 16.84 -11.32 -1.59
CA VAL A 59 17.45 -11.38 -0.28
C VAL A 59 16.48 -10.72 0.69
N TYR A 60 16.17 -11.39 1.80
CA TYR A 60 15.24 -10.88 2.79
C TYR A 60 15.80 -11.05 4.19
N ARG A 61 15.44 -10.12 5.08
CA ARG A 61 15.84 -10.15 6.48
C ARG A 61 14.62 -10.27 7.37
N VAL A 62 14.69 -11.17 8.34
CA VAL A 62 13.63 -11.35 9.33
C VAL A 62 13.89 -10.43 10.51
N LEU A 63 12.92 -9.56 10.80
CA LEU A 63 12.84 -8.81 12.05
C LEU A 63 11.72 -9.45 12.88
N GLU A 64 12.07 -10.03 14.02
CA GLU A 64 11.10 -10.67 14.91
C GLU A 64 10.75 -9.74 16.08
N TYR A 65 9.46 -9.53 16.29
CA TYR A 65 8.95 -8.72 17.40
C TYR A 65 9.02 -9.48 18.73
N SER A 66 9.25 -8.75 19.81
CA SER A 66 9.24 -9.30 21.17
C SER A 66 8.40 -8.41 22.09
N PRO A 67 7.32 -8.93 22.71
CA PRO A 67 6.80 -10.29 22.53
C PRO A 67 6.17 -10.48 21.14
N LEU A 68 6.10 -11.74 20.68
CA LEU A 68 5.21 -12.11 19.59
C LEU A 68 3.76 -12.11 20.09
N LEU A 69 2.83 -11.67 19.23
CA LEU A 69 1.43 -11.49 19.60
C LEU A 69 0.52 -12.46 18.84
N ASP A 70 -0.51 -12.92 19.53
CA ASP A 70 -1.75 -13.29 18.85
C ASP A 70 -2.45 -12.01 18.39
N SER A 71 -2.91 -12.00 17.14
CA SER A 71 -3.50 -10.82 16.50
C SER A 71 -4.74 -10.28 17.23
N CYS A 72 -5.46 -11.12 17.99
CA CYS A 72 -6.58 -10.66 18.83
C CYS A 72 -6.17 -9.70 19.96
N ASN A 73 -4.88 -9.71 20.36
CA ASN A 73 -4.34 -8.84 21.40
C ASN A 73 -3.68 -7.58 20.84
N MET A 74 -3.71 -7.38 19.52
CA MET A 74 -3.11 -6.22 18.88
C MET A 74 -3.96 -4.96 19.03
N THR A 75 -3.27 -3.84 19.15
CA THR A 75 -3.84 -2.51 19.39
C THR A 75 -3.27 -1.50 18.38
N THR A 76 -3.75 -0.25 18.48
CA THR A 76 -3.20 0.88 17.71
C THR A 76 -1.69 1.08 17.90
N ASP A 77 -1.16 0.71 19.06
CA ASP A 77 0.24 0.98 19.42
C ASP A 77 1.17 -0.05 18.73
N ASP A 78 0.67 -1.27 18.54
CA ASP A 78 1.35 -2.31 17.76
C ASP A 78 1.40 -1.94 16.27
N TRP A 79 0.28 -1.42 15.73
CA TRP A 79 0.24 -0.91 14.36
C TRP A 79 1.20 0.26 14.16
N ALA A 80 1.27 1.18 15.13
CA ALA A 80 2.21 2.29 15.11
C ALA A 80 3.67 1.81 15.11
N THR A 81 3.99 0.77 15.88
CA THR A 81 5.31 0.14 15.92
C THR A 81 5.68 -0.42 14.55
N ILE A 82 4.79 -1.20 13.92
CA ILE A 82 5.00 -1.75 12.57
C ILE A 82 5.23 -0.62 11.57
N GLY A 83 4.40 0.42 11.59
CA GLY A 83 4.56 1.58 10.72
C GLY A 83 5.93 2.26 10.90
N LYS A 84 6.36 2.49 12.14
CA LYS A 84 7.66 3.14 12.42
C LYS A 84 8.85 2.28 12.02
N ASP A 85 8.76 0.96 12.10
CA ASP A 85 9.82 0.10 11.58
C ASP A 85 9.91 0.13 10.06
N ILE A 86 8.77 0.17 9.36
CA ILE A 86 8.73 0.39 7.90
C ILE A 86 9.40 1.73 7.57
N GLU A 87 9.05 2.82 8.25
CA GLU A 87 9.65 4.14 8.07
C GLU A 87 11.17 4.13 8.28
N LYS A 88 11.62 3.52 9.37
CA LYS A 88 13.04 3.40 9.73
C LYS A 88 13.85 2.65 8.68
N HIS A 89 13.27 1.62 8.08
CA HIS A 89 13.94 0.75 7.13
C HIS A 89 13.59 1.04 5.66
N TYR A 90 12.82 2.10 5.40
CA TYR A 90 12.24 2.37 4.08
C TYR A 90 13.26 2.54 2.97
N GLU A 91 14.42 3.16 3.25
CA GLU A 91 15.46 3.37 2.25
C GLU A 91 16.35 2.13 2.02
N GLN A 92 16.27 1.13 2.91
CA GLN A 92 17.16 -0.04 2.89
C GLN A 92 16.57 -1.23 2.11
N TYR A 93 15.24 -1.28 1.95
CA TYR A 93 14.54 -2.44 1.37
C TYR A 93 13.62 -2.03 0.24
N ASP A 94 13.51 -2.85 -0.80
CA ASP A 94 12.60 -2.61 -1.93
C ASP A 94 11.13 -2.88 -1.60
N GLY A 95 10.85 -3.65 -0.54
CA GLY A 95 9.49 -4.01 -0.10
C GLY A 95 9.48 -4.62 1.30
N PHE A 96 8.28 -4.78 1.87
CA PHE A 96 8.05 -5.26 3.23
C PHE A 96 7.03 -6.40 3.23
N VAL A 97 7.31 -7.45 4.00
CA VAL A 97 6.35 -8.53 4.27
C VAL A 97 6.13 -8.59 5.78
N ILE A 98 4.87 -8.53 6.21
CA ILE A 98 4.46 -8.56 7.61
C ILE A 98 3.76 -9.89 7.88
N LEU A 99 4.39 -10.74 8.69
CA LEU A 99 3.74 -11.94 9.20
C LEU A 99 2.78 -11.57 10.32
N HIS A 100 1.51 -11.90 10.15
CA HIS A 100 0.44 -11.45 11.03
C HIS A 100 -0.57 -12.57 11.29
N GLY A 101 -1.17 -12.60 12.49
CA GLY A 101 -2.29 -13.51 12.78
C GLY A 101 -3.53 -13.15 11.96
N THR A 102 -4.35 -14.14 11.60
CA THR A 102 -5.42 -13.92 10.62
C THR A 102 -6.64 -13.20 11.21
N ASP A 103 -6.85 -13.20 12.53
CA ASP A 103 -8.08 -12.71 13.15
C ASP A 103 -8.30 -11.21 12.99
N THR A 104 -7.24 -10.41 13.12
CA THR A 104 -7.32 -8.95 12.98
C THR A 104 -6.50 -8.40 11.81
N MET A 105 -6.03 -9.27 10.90
CA MET A 105 -5.18 -8.88 9.77
C MET A 105 -5.82 -7.80 8.89
N ALA A 106 -7.14 -7.86 8.65
CA ALA A 106 -7.88 -6.85 7.89
C ALA A 106 -7.88 -5.47 8.58
N TYR A 107 -7.95 -5.43 9.91
CA TYR A 107 -7.83 -4.19 10.68
C TYR A 107 -6.42 -3.61 10.57
N THR A 108 -5.38 -4.44 10.76
CA THR A 108 -3.99 -3.98 10.64
C THR A 108 -3.67 -3.50 9.23
N ALA A 109 -4.11 -4.22 8.19
CA ALA A 109 -3.93 -3.82 6.80
C ALA A 109 -4.62 -2.48 6.51
N SER A 110 -5.83 -2.28 7.03
CA SER A 110 -6.57 -1.03 6.93
C SER A 110 -5.87 0.13 7.66
N ALA A 111 -5.45 -0.09 8.91
CA ALA A 111 -4.77 0.92 9.72
C ALA A 111 -3.45 1.36 9.07
N LEU A 112 -2.60 0.40 8.69
CA LEU A 112 -1.33 0.69 8.02
C LEU A 112 -1.53 1.42 6.69
N SER A 113 -2.61 1.12 5.95
CA SER A 113 -2.93 1.83 4.70
C SER A 113 -3.14 3.34 4.91
N PHE A 114 -3.74 3.75 6.04
CA PHE A 114 -3.88 5.16 6.38
C PHE A 114 -2.61 5.76 6.99
N MET A 115 -1.93 5.02 7.88
CA MET A 115 -0.70 5.46 8.55
C MET A 115 0.46 5.70 7.56
N CYS A 116 0.61 4.82 6.56
CA CYS A 116 1.64 4.87 5.53
C CYS A 116 1.26 5.86 4.43
N GLU A 117 1.57 7.15 4.65
CA GLU A 117 1.26 8.21 3.70
C GLU A 117 2.31 8.27 2.59
N ASN A 118 1.86 8.45 1.34
CA ASN A 118 2.72 8.53 0.15
C ASN A 118 3.61 7.28 -0.03
N LEU A 119 3.06 6.11 0.29
CA LEU A 119 3.72 4.82 0.09
C LEU A 119 4.05 4.64 -1.40
N GLY A 120 5.27 4.14 -1.66
CA GLY A 120 5.79 3.89 -3.01
C GLY A 120 6.33 2.47 -3.20
N LYS A 121 6.37 1.67 -2.14
CA LYS A 121 6.89 0.30 -2.09
C LYS A 121 5.81 -0.65 -1.55
N PRO A 122 5.84 -1.94 -1.90
CA PRO A 122 4.87 -2.90 -1.40
C PRO A 122 5.06 -3.16 0.09
N VAL A 123 3.93 -3.14 0.82
CA VAL A 123 3.83 -3.61 2.21
C VAL A 123 2.79 -4.71 2.24
N ILE A 124 3.21 -5.97 2.33
CA ILE A 124 2.33 -7.13 2.16
C ILE A 124 2.14 -7.83 3.49
N LEU A 125 0.92 -7.80 4.02
CA LEU A 125 0.52 -8.64 5.13
C LEU A 125 0.25 -10.06 4.63
N THR A 126 0.69 -11.05 5.38
CA THR A 126 0.39 -12.46 5.13
C THR A 126 0.40 -13.25 6.43
N GLY A 127 -0.10 -14.47 6.40
CA GLY A 127 -0.16 -15.36 7.55
C GLY A 127 -0.54 -16.76 7.12
N SER A 128 -1.10 -17.53 8.05
CA SER A 128 -1.56 -18.89 7.76
C SER A 128 -2.69 -19.30 8.70
N GLN A 129 -3.52 -20.23 8.25
CA GLN A 129 -4.47 -20.94 9.11
C GLN A 129 -3.79 -22.05 9.90
N VAL A 130 -2.78 -22.68 9.31
CA VAL A 130 -2.00 -23.74 9.96
C VAL A 130 -0.55 -23.26 10.13
N PRO A 131 0.08 -23.48 11.31
CA PRO A 131 1.47 -23.08 11.52
C PRO A 131 2.44 -23.62 10.46
N ILE A 132 3.43 -22.82 10.08
CA ILE A 132 4.42 -23.16 9.04
C ILE A 132 5.26 -24.42 9.36
N TYR A 133 5.32 -24.78 10.66
CA TYR A 133 6.02 -25.94 11.19
C TYR A 133 5.31 -27.26 10.91
N GLU A 134 4.00 -27.24 10.70
CA GLU A 134 3.21 -28.44 10.41
C GLU A 134 3.51 -28.99 9.02
N MET A 135 3.32 -30.30 8.82
CA MET A 135 3.62 -30.93 7.52
C MET A 135 2.74 -30.35 6.41
N ARG A 136 1.43 -30.30 6.64
CA ARG A 136 0.43 -29.70 5.73
C ARG A 136 0.03 -28.34 6.28
N ASN A 137 0.47 -27.28 5.62
CA ASN A 137 0.12 -25.91 5.98
C ASN A 137 0.03 -25.02 4.74
N ASP A 138 -0.64 -23.88 4.89
CA ASP A 138 -0.75 -22.81 3.90
C ASP A 138 0.33 -21.72 4.07
N GLY A 139 1.02 -21.69 5.22
CA GLY A 139 2.00 -20.65 5.56
C GLY A 139 3.24 -20.61 4.67
N ARG A 140 3.72 -21.76 4.18
CA ARG A 140 4.89 -21.80 3.27
C ARG A 140 4.59 -21.09 1.95
N ASP A 141 3.46 -21.41 1.33
CA ASP A 141 3.06 -20.85 0.04
C ASP A 141 2.65 -19.38 0.17
N ASN A 142 1.94 -19.04 1.25
CA ASN A 142 1.57 -17.66 1.56
C ASN A 142 2.80 -16.77 1.77
N LEU A 143 3.79 -17.21 2.54
CA LEU A 143 5.05 -16.46 2.74
C LEU A 143 5.85 -16.34 1.45
N LEU A 144 6.03 -17.45 0.72
CA LEU A 144 6.80 -17.44 -0.53
C LEU A 144 6.17 -16.50 -1.56
N GLY A 145 4.86 -16.55 -1.76
CA GLY A 145 4.15 -15.67 -2.68
C GLY A 145 4.23 -14.20 -2.28
N ALA A 146 4.10 -13.89 -0.98
CA ALA A 146 4.27 -12.52 -0.49
C ALA A 146 5.70 -11.99 -0.74
N LEU A 147 6.73 -12.79 -0.47
CA LEU A 147 8.12 -12.41 -0.75
C LEU A 147 8.37 -12.19 -2.24
N LEU A 148 7.90 -13.12 -3.09
CA LEU A 148 8.02 -13.00 -4.55
C LEU A 148 7.37 -11.72 -5.07
N ILE A 149 6.16 -11.41 -4.61
CA ILE A 149 5.46 -10.21 -5.04
C ILE A 149 6.20 -8.94 -4.56
N ALA A 150 6.55 -8.88 -3.27
CA ALA A 150 7.22 -7.72 -2.69
C ALA A 150 8.61 -7.45 -3.30
N GLY A 151 9.35 -8.50 -3.67
CA GLY A 151 10.69 -8.38 -4.24
C GLY A 151 10.74 -8.19 -5.75
N GLN A 152 9.63 -8.42 -6.47
CA GLN A 152 9.61 -8.35 -7.95
C GLN A 152 8.79 -7.19 -8.51
N PHE A 153 7.77 -6.71 -7.79
CA PHE A 153 6.83 -5.72 -8.30
C PHE A 153 6.76 -4.48 -7.40
N VAL A 154 6.72 -3.31 -8.03
CA VAL A 154 6.56 -2.02 -7.33
C VAL A 154 5.07 -1.71 -7.23
N ILE A 155 4.40 -2.34 -6.26
CA ILE A 155 2.99 -2.11 -5.93
C ILE A 155 2.96 -1.17 -4.71
N PRO A 156 2.67 0.13 -4.87
CA PRO A 156 2.85 1.13 -3.81
C PRO A 156 1.69 1.15 -2.80
N GLU A 157 1.34 -0.03 -2.27
CA GLU A 157 0.16 -0.22 -1.41
C GLU A 157 0.44 -1.13 -0.22
N VAL A 158 -0.34 -0.92 0.84
CA VAL A 158 -0.53 -1.92 1.87
C VAL A 158 -1.49 -2.98 1.34
N CYS A 159 -0.99 -4.19 1.18
CA CYS A 159 -1.69 -5.31 0.58
C CYS A 159 -1.86 -6.46 1.58
N LEU A 160 -2.75 -7.39 1.27
CA LEU A 160 -2.88 -8.66 1.96
C LEU A 160 -2.74 -9.78 0.92
N TYR A 161 -1.77 -10.66 1.09
CA TYR A 161 -1.59 -11.83 0.23
C TYR A 161 -2.03 -13.10 0.94
N PHE A 162 -2.99 -13.81 0.37
CA PHE A 162 -3.49 -15.07 0.92
C PHE A 162 -4.06 -15.94 -0.20
N HIS A 163 -3.78 -17.23 -0.18
CA HIS A 163 -4.36 -18.21 -1.11
C HIS A 163 -4.26 -17.77 -2.58
N HIS A 164 -3.03 -17.53 -3.03
CA HIS A 164 -2.70 -17.17 -4.42
C HIS A 164 -3.30 -15.83 -4.91
N LYS A 165 -3.81 -14.99 -4.02
CA LYS A 165 -4.39 -13.69 -4.36
C LYS A 165 -3.75 -12.58 -3.54
N LEU A 166 -3.44 -11.48 -4.22
CA LEU A 166 -3.05 -10.22 -3.60
C LEU A 166 -4.23 -9.27 -3.61
N TYR A 167 -4.63 -8.78 -2.44
CA TYR A 167 -5.71 -7.83 -2.28
C TYR A 167 -5.19 -6.48 -1.80
N ARG A 168 -5.90 -5.40 -2.13
CA ARG A 168 -5.73 -4.11 -1.44
C ARG A 168 -6.11 -4.28 0.03
N GLY A 169 -5.21 -3.95 0.94
CA GLY A 169 -5.36 -4.27 2.37
C GLY A 169 -6.62 -3.67 3.01
N ASN A 170 -6.92 -2.40 2.70
CA ASN A 170 -8.12 -1.70 3.18
C ASN A 170 -9.43 -2.05 2.43
N ARG A 171 -9.42 -3.12 1.65
CA ARG A 171 -10.59 -3.67 0.95
C ARG A 171 -10.88 -5.11 1.33
N VAL A 172 -10.16 -5.66 2.32
CA VAL A 172 -10.26 -7.06 2.72
C VAL A 172 -11.08 -7.20 3.99
N THR A 173 -11.83 -8.28 4.08
CA THR A 173 -12.41 -8.79 5.33
C THR A 173 -12.22 -10.30 5.43
N LYS A 174 -12.14 -10.83 6.66
CA LYS A 174 -12.02 -12.28 6.91
C LYS A 174 -13.42 -12.90 6.83
N VAL A 175 -13.59 -13.92 5.99
CA VAL A 175 -14.90 -14.53 5.72
C VAL A 175 -14.98 -16.01 6.10
N ASP A 176 -13.84 -16.66 6.33
CA ASP A 176 -13.77 -18.05 6.72
C ASP A 176 -12.72 -18.26 7.81
N ALA A 177 -13.10 -18.98 8.87
CA ALA A 177 -12.26 -19.24 10.02
C ALA A 177 -11.40 -20.51 9.88
N ALA A 178 -11.69 -21.39 8.91
CA ALA A 178 -11.04 -22.70 8.76
C ALA A 178 -10.42 -22.91 7.38
N SER A 179 -11.02 -22.35 6.33
CA SER A 179 -10.53 -22.48 4.96
C SER A 179 -9.21 -21.74 4.76
N PHE A 180 -8.33 -22.32 3.94
CA PHE A 180 -7.15 -21.61 3.43
C PHE A 180 -7.53 -20.42 2.55
N ASN A 181 -8.73 -20.37 1.98
CA ASN A 181 -9.25 -19.17 1.33
C ASN A 181 -10.01 -18.29 2.34
N ALA A 182 -9.28 -17.77 3.34
CA ALA A 182 -9.84 -17.14 4.54
C ALA A 182 -10.39 -15.71 4.33
N PHE A 183 -9.86 -15.02 3.32
CA PHE A 183 -10.09 -13.60 3.09
C PHE A 183 -10.74 -13.35 1.74
N THR A 184 -11.53 -12.30 1.65
CA THR A 184 -12.10 -11.80 0.39
C THR A 184 -11.97 -10.30 0.30
N SER A 185 -11.99 -9.77 -0.93
CA SER A 185 -12.22 -8.36 -1.20
C SER A 185 -13.55 -8.22 -1.94
N PRO A 186 -14.64 -7.84 -1.25
CA PRO A 186 -15.98 -8.04 -1.79
C PRO A 186 -16.38 -7.00 -2.85
N ASN A 187 -15.82 -5.79 -2.77
CA ASN A 187 -16.16 -4.65 -3.62
C ASN A 187 -15.01 -4.21 -4.54
N LEU A 188 -13.85 -4.90 -4.51
CA LEU A 188 -12.72 -4.63 -5.40
C LEU A 188 -12.10 -5.98 -5.85
N PRO A 189 -11.80 -6.17 -7.15
CA PRO A 189 -11.04 -7.34 -7.58
C PRO A 189 -9.65 -7.43 -6.92
N PRO A 190 -9.05 -8.64 -6.84
CA PRO A 190 -7.65 -8.78 -6.43
C PRO A 190 -6.73 -7.91 -7.29
N LEU A 191 -5.72 -7.31 -6.67
CA LEU A 191 -4.63 -6.59 -7.35
C LEU A 191 -3.73 -7.55 -8.13
N ALA A 192 -3.63 -8.80 -7.69
CA ALA A 192 -2.92 -9.83 -8.43
C ALA A 192 -3.49 -11.24 -8.19
N ASN A 193 -3.34 -12.09 -9.19
CA ASN A 193 -3.54 -13.53 -9.07
C ASN A 193 -2.20 -14.24 -9.35
N ALA A 194 -1.76 -15.07 -8.41
CA ALA A 194 -0.52 -15.84 -8.46
C ALA A 194 -0.83 -17.29 -8.87
N GLU A 195 -1.11 -17.49 -10.15
CA GLU A 195 -1.39 -18.81 -10.74
C GLU A 195 -0.09 -19.40 -11.32
N VAL A 196 -0.10 -19.90 -12.57
CA VAL A 196 1.12 -20.31 -13.29
C VAL A 196 2.11 -19.15 -13.39
N ASP A 197 1.58 -17.95 -13.62
CA ASP A 197 2.29 -16.68 -13.60
C ASP A 197 1.61 -15.72 -12.62
N ILE A 198 2.39 -14.79 -12.05
CA ILE A 198 1.86 -13.70 -11.23
C ILE A 198 1.36 -12.60 -12.16
N LYS A 199 0.04 -12.44 -12.25
CA LYS A 199 -0.62 -11.42 -13.07
C LYS A 199 -1.08 -10.28 -12.19
N ILE A 200 -0.50 -9.10 -12.38
CA ILE A 200 -0.88 -7.86 -11.69
C ILE A 200 -1.95 -7.13 -12.53
N ASN A 201 -3.02 -6.69 -11.87
CA ASN A 201 -4.03 -5.82 -12.45
C ASN A 201 -3.63 -4.35 -12.21
N TRP A 202 -2.74 -3.82 -13.05
CA TRP A 202 -2.17 -2.48 -12.88
C TRP A 202 -3.21 -1.36 -12.89
N ASP A 203 -4.31 -1.52 -13.62
CA ASP A 203 -5.41 -0.54 -13.67
C ASP A 203 -6.10 -0.37 -12.31
N THR A 204 -6.07 -1.40 -11.47
CA THR A 204 -6.63 -1.34 -10.12
C THR A 204 -5.66 -0.82 -9.07
N VAL A 205 -4.34 -0.82 -9.36
CA VAL A 205 -3.30 -0.41 -8.42
C VAL A 205 -3.43 1.09 -8.14
N TRP A 206 -3.53 1.44 -6.86
CA TRP A 206 -3.67 2.81 -6.40
C TRP A 206 -2.31 3.49 -6.33
N ARG A 207 -2.22 4.68 -6.91
CA ARG A 207 -1.04 5.54 -6.85
C ARG A 207 -1.44 6.88 -6.28
N ALA A 208 -0.68 7.38 -5.31
CA ALA A 208 -0.91 8.72 -4.80
C ALA A 208 -0.44 9.75 -5.83
N ASN A 209 -1.32 10.67 -6.23
CA ASN A 209 -0.99 11.81 -7.10
C ASN A 209 -0.26 12.89 -6.28
N THR A 210 0.97 12.61 -5.87
CA THR A 210 1.74 13.45 -4.96
C THR A 210 3.23 13.36 -5.25
N THR A 211 3.94 14.46 -5.00
CA THR A 211 5.41 14.50 -5.00
C THR A 211 5.98 14.40 -3.59
N ALA A 212 5.13 14.20 -2.57
CA ALA A 212 5.58 14.09 -1.19
C ALA A 212 6.30 12.76 -0.96
N LYS A 213 7.37 12.79 -0.17
CA LYS A 213 8.08 11.60 0.28
C LYS A 213 7.19 10.75 1.19
N PHE A 214 7.43 9.45 1.21
CA PHE A 214 6.85 8.52 2.17
C PHE A 214 7.05 9.00 3.62
N THR A 215 5.99 8.94 4.42
CA THR A 215 6.00 9.25 5.85
C THR A 215 5.01 8.39 6.60
N VAL A 216 5.26 8.14 7.89
CA VAL A 216 4.33 7.38 8.74
C VAL A 216 3.72 8.25 9.82
N ASN A 217 2.39 8.38 9.77
CA ASN A 217 1.59 9.04 10.78
C ASN A 217 0.92 8.03 11.70
N THR A 218 1.37 7.96 12.95
CA THR A 218 0.90 7.01 13.96
C THR A 218 -0.23 7.55 14.83
N GLN A 219 -0.65 8.81 14.64
CA GLN A 219 -1.71 9.40 15.45
C GLN A 219 -3.07 8.85 15.01
N MET A 220 -3.70 8.08 15.91
CA MET A 220 -4.99 7.42 15.71
C MET A 220 -5.89 7.74 16.90
N ASN A 221 -7.13 8.16 16.67
CA ASN A 221 -8.09 8.38 17.75
C ASN A 221 -8.61 7.02 18.25
N ARG A 222 -8.44 6.75 19.55
CA ARG A 222 -8.87 5.49 20.20
C ARG A 222 -10.32 5.48 20.65
N ASN A 223 -10.96 6.64 20.74
CA ASN A 223 -12.36 6.80 21.11
C ASN A 223 -13.28 6.60 19.90
N VAL A 224 -13.08 5.48 19.20
CA VAL A 224 -13.91 5.05 18.07
C VAL A 224 -14.51 3.69 18.34
N GLY A 225 -15.70 3.43 17.79
CA GLY A 225 -16.41 2.17 17.97
C GLY A 225 -17.13 1.68 16.72
N LEU A 226 -17.54 0.42 16.73
CA LEU A 226 -18.38 -0.20 15.71
C LEU A 226 -19.69 -0.66 16.36
N LEU A 227 -20.81 -0.17 15.86
CA LEU A 227 -22.15 -0.53 16.32
C LEU A 227 -22.92 -1.19 15.20
N ARG A 228 -23.25 -2.48 15.38
CA ARG A 228 -24.09 -3.22 14.44
C ARG A 228 -25.55 -3.12 14.83
N LEU A 229 -26.39 -2.59 13.94
CA LEU A 229 -27.84 -2.60 14.17
C LEU A 229 -28.39 -4.03 14.06
N PHE A 230 -29.36 -4.37 14.90
CA PHE A 230 -30.12 -5.61 14.79
C PHE A 230 -31.60 -5.36 15.15
N PRO A 231 -32.54 -6.16 14.62
CA PRO A 231 -33.95 -5.99 14.93
C PRO A 231 -34.18 -6.09 16.44
N GLY A 232 -34.77 -5.05 17.03
CA GLY A 232 -35.04 -4.98 18.48
C GLY A 232 -33.99 -4.25 19.31
N ILE A 233 -32.91 -3.70 18.71
CA ILE A 233 -32.00 -2.80 19.44
C ILE A 233 -32.79 -1.61 20.02
N THR A 234 -32.53 -1.28 21.28
CA THR A 234 -33.25 -0.24 22.01
C THR A 234 -32.56 1.12 21.89
N ALA A 235 -33.32 2.20 21.99
CA ALA A 235 -32.76 3.55 22.05
C ALA A 235 -31.81 3.71 23.26
N ASP A 236 -32.08 3.02 24.37
CA ASP A 236 -31.23 3.04 25.57
C ASP A 236 -29.86 2.42 25.31
N THR A 237 -29.80 1.30 24.59
CA THR A 237 -28.53 0.66 24.19
C THR A 237 -27.74 1.59 23.26
N VAL A 238 -28.40 2.19 22.27
CA VAL A 238 -27.76 3.15 21.36
C VAL A 238 -27.24 4.36 22.13
N ARG A 239 -28.06 4.95 23.00
CA ARG A 239 -27.68 6.10 23.83
C ARG A 239 -26.47 5.78 24.70
N ALA A 240 -26.44 4.61 25.34
CA ALA A 240 -25.31 4.17 26.17
C ALA A 240 -24.02 4.01 25.36
N PHE A 241 -24.11 3.43 24.16
CA PHE A 241 -22.97 3.26 23.27
C PHE A 241 -22.40 4.61 22.75
N LEU A 242 -23.27 5.61 22.59
CA LEU A 242 -22.92 6.94 22.08
C LEU A 242 -22.53 7.96 23.17
N GLN A 243 -22.31 7.52 24.40
CA GLN A 243 -21.86 8.40 25.48
C GLN A 243 -20.39 8.80 25.34
N PRO A 244 -19.98 9.96 25.88
CA PRO A 244 -18.56 10.30 26.06
C PRO A 244 -17.81 9.17 26.80
N PRO A 245 -16.53 8.91 26.47
CA PRO A 245 -15.63 9.73 25.65
C PRO A 245 -15.67 9.44 24.14
N MET A 246 -16.68 8.74 23.61
CA MET A 246 -16.77 8.37 22.19
C MET A 246 -16.77 9.60 21.26
N ASP A 247 -15.81 9.65 20.32
CA ASP A 247 -15.67 10.74 19.34
C ASP A 247 -16.25 10.36 17.96
N GLY A 248 -16.32 9.06 17.65
CA GLY A 248 -16.98 8.61 16.42
C GLY A 248 -17.31 7.14 16.38
N ILE A 249 -18.28 6.77 15.56
CA ILE A 249 -18.65 5.37 15.36
C ILE A 249 -18.81 5.00 13.88
N VAL A 250 -18.54 3.74 13.58
CA VAL A 250 -19.04 3.08 12.36
C VAL A 250 -20.36 2.40 12.71
N LEU A 251 -21.44 2.85 12.10
CA LEU A 251 -22.77 2.26 12.26
C LEU A 251 -22.98 1.26 11.12
N GLU A 252 -23.05 -0.03 11.42
CA GLU A 252 -23.40 -1.05 10.42
C GLU A 252 -24.93 -1.18 10.32
N THR A 253 -25.48 -0.83 9.18
CA THR A 253 -26.92 -0.72 8.90
C THR A 253 -27.39 -1.74 7.85
N TYR A 254 -28.70 -1.86 7.65
CA TYR A 254 -29.26 -2.92 6.81
C TYR A 254 -29.19 -2.58 5.32
N GLY A 255 -28.96 -3.60 4.48
CA GLY A 255 -29.12 -3.49 3.03
C GLY A 255 -28.28 -2.36 2.45
N SER A 256 -28.91 -1.42 1.75
CA SER A 256 -28.24 -0.28 1.11
C SER A 256 -27.94 0.89 2.04
N GLY A 257 -27.86 0.68 3.36
CA GLY A 257 -27.56 1.74 4.32
C GLY A 257 -28.75 2.21 5.18
N ASN A 258 -29.72 1.33 5.45
CA ASN A 258 -31.02 1.68 6.02
C ASN A 258 -31.10 1.45 7.53
N ALA A 259 -31.79 2.36 8.24
CA ALA A 259 -32.23 2.17 9.62
C ALA A 259 -33.76 2.32 9.75
N PRO A 260 -34.37 1.84 10.86
CA PRO A 260 -35.81 2.01 11.08
C PRO A 260 -36.21 3.49 11.11
N ASP A 261 -37.09 3.90 10.19
CA ASP A 261 -37.60 5.27 10.07
C ASP A 261 -38.87 5.51 10.91
N ASN A 262 -39.56 4.45 11.30
CA ASN A 262 -40.70 4.48 12.21
C ASN A 262 -40.30 4.54 13.70
N ARG A 263 -39.00 4.61 14.01
CA ARG A 263 -38.45 4.68 15.38
C ARG A 263 -37.79 6.03 15.64
N ALA A 264 -38.62 7.04 15.86
CA ALA A 264 -38.17 8.39 16.16
C ALA A 264 -37.23 8.43 17.37
N ASP A 265 -37.49 7.61 18.40
CA ASP A 265 -36.64 7.47 19.58
C ASP A 265 -35.19 7.06 19.25
N LEU A 266 -35.00 6.18 18.26
CA LEU A 266 -33.67 5.75 17.81
C LEU A 266 -32.96 6.85 17.00
N LEU A 267 -33.67 7.44 16.03
CA LEU A 267 -33.13 8.52 15.18
C LEU A 267 -32.79 9.76 16.01
N ASP A 268 -33.57 10.05 17.06
CA ASP A 268 -33.31 11.16 17.97
C ASP A 268 -32.02 10.96 18.77
N GLU A 269 -31.72 9.74 19.25
CA GLU A 269 -30.45 9.49 19.93
C GLU A 269 -29.23 9.63 19.00
N ILE A 270 -29.38 9.23 17.73
CA ILE A 270 -28.37 9.43 16.69
C ILE A 270 -28.18 10.94 16.43
N ARG A 271 -29.28 11.68 16.21
CA ARG A 271 -29.23 13.13 15.97
C ARG A 271 -28.57 13.87 17.12
N LYS A 272 -29.01 13.62 18.36
CA LYS A 272 -28.40 14.19 19.57
C LYS A 272 -26.90 13.92 19.64
N ALA A 273 -26.44 12.73 19.24
CA ALA A 273 -25.01 12.41 19.24
C ALA A 273 -24.24 13.21 18.18
N THR A 274 -24.78 13.33 16.97
CA THR A 274 -24.15 14.18 15.94
C THR A 274 -24.12 15.66 16.31
N GLU A 275 -25.16 16.16 16.98
CA GLU A 275 -25.23 17.53 17.52
C GLU A 275 -24.20 17.77 18.64
N ARG A 276 -23.88 16.74 19.43
CA ARG A 276 -22.76 16.77 20.39
C ARG A 276 -21.38 16.76 19.73
N GLY A 277 -21.31 16.58 18.41
CA GLY A 277 -20.07 16.55 17.64
C GLY A 277 -19.50 15.17 17.36
N LEU A 278 -20.22 14.09 17.72
CA LEU A 278 -19.81 12.72 17.42
C LEU A 278 -19.95 12.47 15.90
N ILE A 279 -18.88 12.01 15.25
CA ILE A 279 -18.90 11.72 13.81
C ILE A 279 -19.25 10.25 13.56
N MET A 280 -20.25 10.01 12.73
CA MET A 280 -20.72 8.66 12.41
C MET A 280 -20.57 8.33 10.93
N ILE A 281 -20.05 7.14 10.62
CA ILE A 281 -19.99 6.59 9.26
C ILE A 281 -21.04 5.49 9.13
N ASN A 282 -21.94 5.62 8.15
CA ASN A 282 -22.90 4.59 7.80
C ASN A 282 -22.26 3.55 6.88
N CYS A 283 -22.07 2.31 7.35
CA CYS A 283 -21.62 1.17 6.55
C CYS A 283 -22.73 0.13 6.42
N THR A 284 -22.76 -0.60 5.31
CA THR A 284 -23.70 -1.71 5.16
C THR A 284 -23.20 -2.94 5.91
N GLN A 285 -24.13 -3.70 6.50
CA GLN A 285 -23.88 -5.05 7.03
C GLN A 285 -23.66 -6.09 5.93
N CYS A 286 -24.07 -5.80 4.69
CA CYS A 286 -23.93 -6.70 3.57
C CYS A 286 -22.45 -6.83 3.20
N LEU A 287 -22.01 -8.07 2.94
CA LEU A 287 -20.62 -8.33 2.54
C LEU A 287 -20.25 -7.57 1.26
N ARG A 288 -21.18 -7.47 0.30
CA ARG A 288 -21.01 -6.76 -0.98
C ARG A 288 -22.10 -5.71 -1.15
N GLY A 289 -21.74 -4.58 -1.76
CA GLY A 289 -22.65 -3.47 -2.05
C GLY A 289 -22.13 -2.14 -1.54
N SER A 290 -22.95 -1.11 -1.69
CA SER A 290 -22.66 0.26 -1.24
C SER A 290 -23.85 0.82 -0.46
N VAL A 291 -23.57 1.69 0.50
CA VAL A 291 -24.56 2.59 1.08
C VAL A 291 -25.02 3.61 0.03
N THR A 292 -26.32 3.78 -0.12
CA THR A 292 -26.98 4.69 -1.07
C THR A 292 -28.14 5.42 -0.41
N THR A 293 -28.40 6.67 -0.78
CA THR A 293 -29.51 7.48 -0.23
C THR A 293 -30.84 7.29 -0.97
N SER A 294 -30.96 6.27 -1.84
CA SER A 294 -32.14 6.08 -2.71
C SER A 294 -33.44 5.70 -1.97
N TYR A 295 -33.39 5.36 -0.68
CA TYR A 295 -34.55 5.00 0.14
C TYR A 295 -34.77 6.02 1.26
N ALA A 296 -36.03 6.25 1.66
CA ALA A 296 -36.38 7.16 2.76
C ALA A 296 -35.66 6.82 4.08
N THR A 297 -35.49 5.53 4.37
CA THR A 297 -34.73 4.99 5.51
C THR A 297 -33.22 5.28 5.46
N GLY A 298 -32.65 5.41 4.26
CA GLY A 298 -31.26 5.81 4.06
C GLY A 298 -31.09 7.33 4.13
N GLN A 299 -32.06 8.08 3.60
CA GLN A 299 -32.11 9.53 3.70
C GLN A 299 -32.22 10.00 5.16
N ALA A 300 -33.03 9.31 5.98
CA ALA A 300 -33.19 9.65 7.40
C ALA A 300 -31.86 9.66 8.18
N LEU A 301 -30.94 8.74 7.88
CA LEU A 301 -29.61 8.71 8.49
C LEU A 301 -28.70 9.83 7.97
N SER A 302 -28.79 10.15 6.68
CA SER A 302 -28.10 11.30 6.11
C SER A 302 -28.58 12.62 6.74
N ASP A 303 -29.89 12.77 6.93
CA ASP A 303 -30.53 13.92 7.57
C ASP A 303 -30.24 13.98 9.08
N ALA A 304 -29.85 12.85 9.68
CA ALA A 304 -29.32 12.77 11.03
C ALA A 304 -27.81 13.07 11.11
N GLY A 305 -27.16 13.42 9.99
CA GLY A 305 -25.78 13.91 9.96
C GLY A 305 -24.69 12.84 9.77
N LEU A 306 -25.06 11.62 9.38
CA LEU A 306 -24.10 10.54 9.10
C LEU A 306 -23.35 10.76 7.78
N VAL A 307 -22.08 10.38 7.75
CA VAL A 307 -21.30 10.28 6.52
C VAL A 307 -21.55 8.93 5.85
N ALA A 308 -21.83 8.92 4.55
CA ALA A 308 -21.96 7.67 3.81
C ALA A 308 -20.61 6.96 3.72
N GLY A 309 -20.57 5.70 4.17
CA GLY A 309 -19.39 4.82 4.06
C GLY A 309 -19.21 4.22 2.66
N CYS A 310 -20.16 4.44 1.75
CA CYS A 310 -20.21 3.84 0.42
C CYS A 310 -20.00 2.32 0.48
N ASP A 311 -18.98 1.81 -0.20
CA ASP A 311 -18.62 0.40 -0.33
C ASP A 311 -17.40 -0.01 0.53
N MET A 312 -17.06 0.80 1.53
CA MET A 312 -15.99 0.48 2.49
C MET A 312 -16.34 -0.77 3.31
N THR A 313 -15.31 -1.54 3.68
CA THR A 313 -15.45 -2.54 4.73
C THR A 313 -15.50 -1.84 6.11
N PRO A 314 -16.08 -2.48 7.15
CA PRO A 314 -16.09 -1.91 8.49
C PRO A 314 -14.68 -1.65 9.06
N GLU A 315 -13.71 -2.51 8.75
CA GLU A 315 -12.30 -2.38 9.17
C GLU A 315 -11.66 -1.12 8.57
N ALA A 316 -11.92 -0.84 7.29
CA ALA A 316 -11.42 0.34 6.60
C ALA A 316 -12.12 1.61 7.11
N ALA A 317 -13.44 1.57 7.28
CA ALA A 317 -14.22 2.70 7.80
C ALA A 317 -13.78 3.08 9.22
N LEU A 318 -13.56 2.10 10.11
CA LEU A 318 -13.11 2.33 11.48
C LEU A 318 -11.69 2.93 11.49
N SER A 319 -10.79 2.35 10.68
CA SER A 319 -9.41 2.83 10.55
C SER A 319 -9.36 4.26 10.01
N LYS A 320 -10.17 4.56 8.99
CA LYS A 320 -10.30 5.89 8.38
C LYS A 320 -10.85 6.90 9.39
N LEU A 321 -11.89 6.52 10.13
CA LEU A 321 -12.50 7.34 11.17
C LEU A 321 -11.48 7.72 12.25
N SER A 322 -10.77 6.71 12.77
CA SER A 322 -9.71 6.89 13.76
C SER A 322 -8.60 7.83 13.27
N TYR A 323 -8.13 7.63 12.04
CA TYR A 323 -7.08 8.44 11.41
C TYR A 323 -7.51 9.91 11.19
N VAL A 324 -8.73 10.14 10.71
CA VAL A 324 -9.23 11.51 10.46
C VAL A 324 -9.55 12.25 11.76
N LEU A 325 -10.15 11.57 12.73
CA LEU A 325 -10.47 12.16 14.03
C LEU A 325 -9.22 12.61 14.78
N ALA A 326 -8.09 11.90 14.63
CA ALA A 326 -6.81 12.25 15.25
C ALA A 326 -6.23 13.61 14.78
N LYS A 327 -6.65 14.11 13.62
CA LYS A 327 -6.17 15.40 13.09
C LYS A 327 -6.78 16.56 13.89
N GLN A 328 -5.95 17.28 14.65
CA GLN A 328 -6.39 18.33 15.58
C GLN A 328 -6.79 19.65 14.89
N ASN A 329 -6.17 19.98 13.76
CA ASN A 329 -6.34 21.28 13.09
C ASN A 329 -7.49 21.30 12.07
N LEU A 330 -8.51 20.45 12.26
CA LEU A 330 -9.64 20.33 11.35
C LEU A 330 -10.97 20.47 12.09
N SER A 331 -11.87 21.26 11.54
CA SER A 331 -13.26 21.33 11.97
C SER A 331 -13.99 20.00 11.72
N ILE A 332 -15.13 19.81 12.40
CA ILE A 332 -15.97 18.62 12.22
C ILE A 332 -16.40 18.46 10.76
N GLU A 333 -16.76 19.56 10.09
CA GLU A 333 -17.20 19.51 8.68
C GLU A 333 -16.06 19.22 7.71
N GLU A 334 -14.85 19.70 7.97
CA GLU A 334 -13.66 19.30 7.20
C GLU A 334 -13.36 17.81 7.40
N LYS A 335 -13.47 17.31 8.63
CA LYS A 335 -13.31 15.87 8.92
C LYS A 335 -14.35 15.04 8.17
N LYS A 336 -15.64 15.40 8.21
CA LYS A 336 -16.70 14.74 7.43
C LYS A 336 -16.43 14.75 5.92
N LYS A 337 -15.94 15.88 5.38
CA LYS A 337 -15.56 16.01 3.96
C LYS A 337 -14.37 15.13 3.58
N ILE A 338 -13.43 14.91 4.48
CA ILE A 338 -12.32 13.96 4.25
C ILE A 338 -12.85 12.52 4.31
N LEU A 339 -13.74 12.22 5.26
CA LEU A 339 -14.33 10.89 5.42
C LEU A 339 -15.18 10.45 4.21
N SER A 340 -15.79 11.38 3.49
CA SER A 340 -16.56 11.09 2.28
C SER A 340 -15.73 10.92 1.00
N ARG A 341 -14.40 11.10 1.07
CA ARG A 341 -13.49 11.00 -0.10
C ARG A 341 -12.66 9.74 -0.05
N ASN A 342 -12.38 9.16 -1.21
CA ASN A 342 -11.40 8.08 -1.34
C ASN A 342 -9.98 8.59 -1.03
N LEU A 343 -9.35 8.08 0.03
CA LEU A 343 -8.02 8.53 0.47
C LEU A 343 -6.91 7.56 0.10
N ARG A 344 -7.22 6.26 0.05
CA ARG A 344 -6.25 5.15 -0.05
C ARG A 344 -6.76 4.00 -0.93
N GLY A 345 -7.76 4.24 -1.77
CA GLY A 345 -8.42 3.21 -2.57
C GLY A 345 -9.47 2.39 -1.82
N GLU A 346 -9.83 2.80 -0.59
CA GLU A 346 -10.73 2.07 0.32
C GLU A 346 -12.20 2.17 -0.07
N MET A 347 -12.57 3.18 -0.85
CA MET A 347 -13.95 3.45 -1.24
C MET A 347 -14.07 3.91 -2.69
N ILE A 348 -15.19 3.61 -3.32
CA ILE A 348 -15.65 4.25 -4.56
C ILE A 348 -16.75 5.22 -4.14
N ALA A 349 -16.40 6.50 -4.00
CA ALA A 349 -17.37 7.56 -3.75
C ALA A 349 -18.14 7.84 -5.05
N ASP A 350 -19.45 8.09 -4.90
CA ASP A 350 -20.45 8.24 -5.97
C ASP A 350 -19.90 8.85 -7.26
N LEU A 351 -19.99 8.05 -8.33
CA LEU A 351 -19.45 8.34 -9.64
C LEU A 351 -20.40 9.30 -10.36
N GLY A 352 -20.38 10.57 -9.96
CA GLY A 352 -20.92 11.69 -10.74
C GLY A 352 -20.11 11.93 -12.02
N GLY A 353 -19.84 10.88 -12.81
CA GLY A 353 -19.05 10.92 -14.03
C GLY A 353 -18.09 9.75 -14.28
N ALA A 354 -18.23 8.56 -13.69
CA ALA A 354 -17.49 7.42 -14.25
C ALA A 354 -17.94 7.22 -15.69
N LYS A 355 -17.00 7.39 -16.62
CA LYS A 355 -17.05 6.70 -17.90
C LYS A 355 -17.30 5.22 -17.59
N LEU A 356 -18.50 4.76 -17.89
CA LEU A 356 -18.77 3.35 -18.13
C LEU A 356 -17.73 2.89 -19.14
N SER A 357 -16.74 2.13 -18.69
CA SER A 357 -15.92 1.35 -19.59
C SER A 357 -16.86 0.34 -20.25
N LEU A 358 -17.18 0.59 -21.52
CA LEU A 358 -17.98 -0.30 -22.36
C LEU A 358 -17.10 -1.50 -22.75
N SER A 359 -16.86 -2.41 -21.80
CA SER A 359 -15.97 -3.57 -21.96
C SER A 359 -16.63 -4.78 -22.65
N ASP A 360 -17.87 -4.67 -23.12
CA ASP A 360 -18.68 -5.83 -23.54
C ASP A 360 -18.82 -6.02 -25.08
N SER A 361 -17.81 -5.63 -25.87
CA SER A 361 -17.77 -6.04 -27.29
C SER A 361 -16.39 -6.53 -27.74
N ARG A 362 -16.36 -7.63 -28.50
CA ARG A 362 -15.14 -8.22 -29.06
C ARG A 362 -14.31 -7.24 -29.90
N PHE A 363 -14.95 -6.24 -30.51
CA PHE A 363 -14.29 -5.22 -31.32
C PHE A 363 -13.54 -4.18 -30.46
N ILE A 364 -14.08 -3.83 -29.28
CA ILE A 364 -13.40 -2.93 -28.33
C ILE A 364 -12.18 -3.63 -27.73
N GLN A 365 -12.25 -4.93 -27.43
CA GLN A 365 -11.12 -5.70 -26.90
C GLN A 365 -9.91 -5.75 -27.85
N GLU A 366 -10.13 -5.86 -29.16
CA GLU A 366 -9.03 -5.82 -30.16
C GLU A 366 -8.40 -4.42 -30.26
N LEU A 367 -9.21 -3.36 -30.19
CA LEU A 367 -8.74 -1.98 -30.22
C LEU A 367 -7.97 -1.60 -28.93
N GLU A 368 -8.42 -2.11 -27.78
CA GLU A 368 -7.73 -1.99 -26.49
C GLU A 368 -6.40 -2.73 -26.50
N ALA A 369 -6.33 -3.94 -27.06
CA ALA A 369 -5.07 -4.67 -27.16
C ALA A 369 -4.01 -3.93 -28.01
N ILE A 370 -4.42 -3.27 -29.11
CA ILE A 370 -3.52 -2.44 -29.92
C ILE A 370 -3.10 -1.19 -29.15
N ARG A 371 -4.06 -0.54 -28.47
CA ARG A 371 -3.78 0.61 -27.59
C ARG A 371 -2.76 0.22 -26.53
N ASP A 372 -2.99 -0.86 -25.80
CA ASP A 372 -2.14 -1.27 -24.68
C ASP A 372 -0.74 -1.70 -25.14
N ALA A 373 -0.60 -2.21 -26.37
CA ALA A 373 0.69 -2.52 -26.98
C ALA A 373 1.49 -1.27 -27.39
N LEU A 374 0.83 -0.25 -27.95
CA LEU A 374 1.51 0.95 -28.49
C LEU A 374 1.67 2.07 -27.46
N THR A 375 0.77 2.13 -26.48
CA THR A 375 0.67 3.23 -25.53
C THR A 375 1.94 3.42 -24.69
N PRO A 376 2.57 2.39 -24.10
CA PRO A 376 3.81 2.59 -23.35
C PRO A 376 4.90 3.25 -24.20
N THR A 377 5.02 2.85 -25.46
CA THR A 377 5.97 3.46 -26.40
C THR A 377 5.64 4.91 -26.71
N LEU A 378 4.37 5.23 -26.96
CA LEU A 378 3.93 6.61 -27.24
C LEU A 378 4.20 7.54 -26.05
N VAL A 379 3.88 7.10 -24.83
CA VAL A 379 4.11 7.89 -23.61
C VAL A 379 5.62 8.09 -23.38
N CYS A 380 6.44 7.06 -23.60
CA CYS A 380 7.89 7.18 -23.52
C CYS A 380 8.46 8.14 -24.58
N VAL A 381 7.93 8.15 -25.81
CA VAL A 381 8.34 9.11 -26.86
C VAL A 381 7.97 10.54 -26.46
N ALA A 382 6.74 10.78 -25.99
CA ALA A 382 6.31 12.08 -25.51
C ALA A 382 7.22 12.59 -24.38
N ALA A 383 7.55 11.71 -23.42
CA ALA A 383 8.49 12.02 -22.35
C ALA A 383 9.90 12.32 -22.86
N LYS A 384 10.37 11.63 -23.92
CA LYS A 384 11.68 11.85 -24.55
C LYS A 384 11.81 13.23 -25.19
N ILE A 385 10.78 13.68 -25.90
CA ILE A 385 10.81 14.96 -26.61
C ILE A 385 10.44 16.16 -25.72
N GLY A 386 9.99 15.90 -24.47
CA GLY A 386 9.63 16.95 -23.53
C GLY A 386 8.18 17.43 -23.65
N ASP A 387 7.30 16.67 -24.32
CA ASP A 387 5.95 17.11 -24.69
C ASP A 387 4.91 16.77 -23.60
N ILE A 388 4.66 17.74 -22.72
CA ILE A 388 3.67 17.62 -21.64
C ILE A 388 2.24 17.64 -22.18
N GLU A 389 1.98 18.35 -23.28
CA GLU A 389 0.65 18.45 -23.88
C GLU A 389 0.23 17.09 -24.44
N ALA A 390 1.14 16.38 -25.12
CA ALA A 390 0.91 15.01 -25.56
C ALA A 390 0.69 14.04 -24.38
N LEU A 391 1.48 14.15 -23.31
CA LEU A 391 1.28 13.34 -22.10
C LEU A 391 -0.10 13.59 -21.45
N GLU A 392 -0.56 14.85 -21.47
CA GLU A 392 -1.88 15.22 -20.97
C GLU A 392 -3.01 14.65 -21.83
N ALA A 393 -2.92 14.82 -23.15
CA ALA A 393 -3.89 14.24 -24.08
C ALA A 393 -3.97 12.71 -23.95
N ILE A 394 -2.82 12.02 -23.79
CA ILE A 394 -2.79 10.56 -23.57
C ILE A 394 -3.49 10.18 -22.26
N ARG A 395 -3.22 10.92 -21.17
CA ARG A 395 -3.87 10.66 -19.87
C ARG A 395 -5.39 10.87 -19.94
N GLU A 396 -5.87 11.89 -20.65
CA GLU A 396 -7.32 12.16 -20.80
C GLU A 396 -8.07 11.04 -21.55
N MET A 397 -7.35 10.25 -22.35
CA MET A 397 -7.87 9.03 -22.98
C MET A 397 -7.99 7.85 -22.01
N GLY A 398 -7.56 7.99 -20.75
CA GLY A 398 -7.66 6.96 -19.71
C GLY A 398 -6.42 6.09 -19.54
N THR A 399 -5.28 6.51 -20.08
CA THR A 399 -4.01 5.78 -19.98
C THR A 399 -3.27 6.05 -18.67
N ASP A 400 -2.73 4.99 -18.04
CA ASP A 400 -1.72 5.12 -16.97
C ASP A 400 -0.34 5.51 -17.57
N LEU A 401 0.19 6.64 -17.12
CA LEU A 401 1.51 7.16 -17.53
C LEU A 401 2.68 6.44 -16.81
N SER A 402 2.38 5.41 -16.01
CA SER A 402 3.37 4.60 -15.30
C SER A 402 3.77 3.34 -16.07
N ASN A 403 3.11 3.04 -17.19
CA ASN A 403 3.37 1.83 -17.97
C ASN A 403 4.79 1.82 -18.54
N ALA A 404 5.44 0.67 -18.46
CA ALA A 404 6.80 0.48 -18.93
C ALA A 404 6.83 -0.03 -20.38
N ASP A 405 7.86 0.35 -21.12
CA ASP A 405 8.16 -0.21 -22.44
C ASP A 405 8.75 -1.64 -22.36
N TYR A 406 9.12 -2.20 -23.52
CA TYR A 406 9.71 -3.55 -23.62
C TYR A 406 11.03 -3.72 -22.87
N ASP A 407 11.73 -2.62 -22.55
CA ASP A 407 12.95 -2.62 -21.75
C ASP A 407 12.67 -2.39 -20.26
N GLY A 408 11.40 -2.36 -19.85
CA GLY A 408 11.01 -2.04 -18.48
C GLY A 408 11.16 -0.56 -18.13
N ARG A 409 11.43 0.32 -19.11
CA ARG A 409 11.59 1.75 -18.87
C ARG A 409 10.24 2.43 -18.86
N THR A 410 9.98 3.16 -17.78
CA THR A 410 8.81 4.02 -17.67
C THR A 410 9.11 5.40 -18.29
N PRO A 411 8.08 6.19 -18.61
CA PRO A 411 8.25 7.58 -19.08
C PRO A 411 9.11 8.42 -18.14
N LEU A 412 9.08 8.14 -16.83
CA LEU A 412 9.91 8.81 -15.84
C LEU A 412 11.40 8.47 -16.01
N HIS A 413 11.75 7.23 -16.40
CA HIS A 413 13.13 6.88 -16.74
C HIS A 413 13.62 7.71 -17.94
N ILE A 414 12.78 7.83 -18.97
CA ILE A 414 13.13 8.53 -20.20
C ILE A 414 13.29 10.02 -19.95
N ALA A 415 12.33 10.66 -19.28
CA ALA A 415 12.42 12.07 -18.90
C ALA A 415 13.65 12.35 -18.01
N ALA A 416 14.00 11.41 -17.14
CA ALA A 416 15.18 11.52 -16.30
C ALA A 416 16.50 11.36 -17.07
N CYS A 417 16.55 10.48 -18.08
CA CYS A 417 17.67 10.34 -19.00
C CYS A 417 17.92 11.58 -19.85
N GLU A 418 16.87 12.28 -20.27
CA GLU A 418 16.96 13.45 -21.15
C GLU A 418 17.07 14.78 -20.38
N GLY A 419 16.84 14.75 -19.06
CA GLY A 419 16.94 15.94 -18.20
C GLY A 419 15.74 16.86 -18.24
N HIS A 420 14.58 16.39 -18.72
CA HIS A 420 13.36 17.18 -18.86
C HIS A 420 12.67 17.41 -17.51
N LEU A 421 13.19 18.35 -16.72
CA LEU A 421 12.72 18.62 -15.35
C LEU A 421 11.20 18.81 -15.24
N LYS A 422 10.60 19.59 -16.15
CA LYS A 422 9.14 19.84 -16.14
C LYS A 422 8.32 18.58 -16.41
N VAL A 423 8.80 17.70 -17.27
CA VAL A 423 8.15 16.41 -17.53
C VAL A 423 8.27 15.50 -16.31
N VAL A 424 9.44 15.49 -15.65
CA VAL A 424 9.64 14.75 -14.40
C VAL A 424 8.67 15.25 -13.32
N GLU A 425 8.56 16.55 -13.10
CA GLU A 425 7.59 17.14 -12.15
C GLU A 425 6.15 16.73 -12.47
N TYR A 426 5.78 16.81 -13.75
CA TYR A 426 4.46 16.44 -14.21
C TYR A 426 4.15 14.96 -13.94
N LEU A 427 5.03 14.04 -14.35
CA LEU A 427 4.84 12.59 -14.18
C LEU A 427 4.74 12.21 -12.70
N LEU A 428 5.60 12.78 -11.84
CA LEU A 428 5.54 12.56 -10.40
C LEU A 428 4.21 13.07 -9.80
N GLY A 429 3.75 14.24 -10.23
CA GLY A 429 2.44 14.79 -9.84
C GLY A 429 1.24 13.94 -10.30
N LYS A 430 1.45 12.98 -11.20
CA LYS A 430 0.45 12.02 -11.68
C LYS A 430 0.70 10.59 -11.20
N GLY A 431 1.51 10.44 -10.15
CA GLY A 431 1.68 9.16 -9.45
C GLY A 431 2.74 8.23 -10.04
N ALA A 432 3.59 8.71 -10.96
CA ALA A 432 4.70 7.91 -11.47
C ALA A 432 5.65 7.51 -10.33
N THR A 433 6.01 6.23 -10.27
CA THR A 433 6.89 5.70 -9.22
C THR A 433 8.36 5.99 -9.50
N VAL A 434 9.07 6.45 -8.48
CA VAL A 434 10.53 6.63 -8.51
C VAL A 434 11.32 5.35 -8.30
N TYR A 435 10.64 4.24 -7.95
CA TYR A 435 11.26 2.96 -7.58
C TYR A 435 11.18 1.90 -8.68
N ALA A 436 10.54 2.22 -9.82
CA ALA A 436 10.55 1.31 -10.96
C ALA A 436 12.00 1.02 -11.40
N ARG A 437 12.25 -0.22 -11.81
CA ARG A 437 13.55 -0.69 -12.30
C ARG A 437 13.39 -1.17 -13.74
N ASP A 438 14.25 -0.69 -14.62
CA ASP A 438 14.30 -1.19 -15.99
C ASP A 438 14.96 -2.58 -16.07
N ARG A 439 15.10 -3.14 -17.27
CA ARG A 439 15.69 -4.47 -17.50
C ARG A 439 17.14 -4.60 -17.02
N PHE A 440 17.85 -3.49 -16.80
CA PHE A 440 19.21 -3.46 -16.28
C PHE A 440 19.25 -3.23 -14.77
N GLY A 441 18.08 -3.08 -14.14
CA GLY A 441 17.94 -2.79 -12.71
C GLY A 441 18.07 -1.30 -12.37
N ASP A 442 18.19 -0.42 -13.37
CA ASP A 442 18.38 1.01 -13.15
C ASP A 442 17.04 1.69 -12.81
N THR A 443 17.08 2.58 -11.82
CA THR A 443 15.96 3.46 -11.46
C THR A 443 16.01 4.77 -12.23
N PRO A 444 14.92 5.58 -12.27
CA PRO A 444 14.96 6.91 -12.85
C PRO A 444 16.05 7.80 -12.23
N LEU A 445 16.32 7.64 -10.93
CA LEU A 445 17.38 8.37 -10.23
C LEU A 445 18.77 7.97 -10.75
N ARG A 446 19.02 6.67 -10.96
CA ARG A 446 20.29 6.20 -11.51
C ARG A 446 20.51 6.70 -12.93
N ASN A 447 19.46 6.72 -13.74
CA ASN A 447 19.50 7.32 -15.08
C ASN A 447 19.83 8.81 -15.02
N ALA A 448 19.15 9.60 -14.19
CA ALA A 448 19.44 11.03 -14.03
C ALA A 448 20.90 11.29 -13.63
N VAL A 449 21.49 10.45 -12.77
CA VAL A 449 22.91 10.54 -12.39
C VAL A 449 23.83 10.17 -13.55
N ARG A 450 23.61 9.05 -14.23
CA ARG A 450 24.42 8.61 -15.38
C ARG A 450 24.47 9.67 -16.48
N PHE A 451 23.34 10.33 -16.74
CA PHE A 451 23.20 11.40 -17.73
C PHE A 451 23.41 12.82 -17.19
N ARG A 452 23.86 12.95 -15.93
CA ARG A 452 24.43 14.21 -15.37
C ARG A 452 23.38 15.31 -15.13
N HIS A 453 22.10 14.96 -14.97
CA HIS A 453 20.98 15.91 -14.82
C HIS A 453 20.71 16.28 -13.35
N LYS A 454 21.54 17.17 -12.79
CA LYS A 454 21.54 17.54 -11.36
C LYS A 454 20.19 17.98 -10.80
N ASP A 455 19.42 18.78 -11.55
CA ASP A 455 18.13 19.29 -11.05
C ASP A 455 17.07 18.19 -10.99
N VAL A 456 17.09 17.26 -11.95
CA VAL A 456 16.26 16.06 -11.91
C VAL A 456 16.65 15.16 -10.73
N VAL A 457 17.96 14.97 -10.49
CA VAL A 457 18.45 14.19 -9.33
C VAL A 457 17.91 14.77 -8.02
N ARG A 458 18.00 16.10 -7.83
CA ARG A 458 17.49 16.79 -6.63
C ARG A 458 15.98 16.60 -6.47
N LEU A 459 15.22 16.73 -7.56
CA LEU A 459 13.77 16.54 -7.53
C LEU A 459 13.40 15.10 -7.15
N LEU A 460 14.00 14.10 -7.80
CA LEU A 460 13.74 12.69 -7.51
C LEU A 460 14.06 12.35 -6.05
N ARG A 461 15.20 12.82 -5.52
CA ARG A 461 15.57 12.69 -4.10
C ARG A 461 14.52 13.31 -3.17
N LYS A 462 14.06 14.53 -3.48
CA LYS A 462 13.01 15.23 -2.72
C LYS A 462 11.69 14.43 -2.69
N THR A 463 11.39 13.71 -3.76
CA THR A 463 10.22 12.82 -3.86
C THR A 463 10.43 11.43 -3.26
N GLY A 464 11.58 11.17 -2.63
CA GLY A 464 11.85 9.92 -1.90
C GLY A 464 12.68 8.89 -2.66
N ALA A 465 13.13 9.18 -3.88
CA ALA A 465 14.08 8.32 -4.57
C ALA A 465 15.39 8.23 -3.77
N HIS A 466 16.01 7.06 -3.73
CA HIS A 466 17.27 6.83 -3.03
C HIS A 466 18.01 5.70 -3.73
N PHE A 467 19.33 5.66 -3.48
CA PHE A 467 20.17 4.56 -3.94
C PHE A 467 20.09 3.41 -2.93
N SER A 468 20.03 2.18 -3.45
CA SER A 468 20.35 1.02 -2.63
C SER A 468 21.82 1.06 -2.21
N ARG A 469 22.19 0.27 -1.21
CA ARG A 469 23.60 0.15 -0.78
C ARG A 469 24.52 -0.24 -1.94
N GLU A 470 24.07 -1.15 -2.80
CA GLU A 470 24.78 -1.60 -4.00
C GLU A 470 24.95 -0.46 -5.01
N GLU A 471 23.89 0.32 -5.22
CA GLU A 471 23.91 1.45 -6.14
C GLU A 471 24.80 2.59 -5.65
N MET A 472 24.95 2.78 -4.34
CA MET A 472 25.79 3.85 -3.77
C MET A 472 27.28 3.68 -4.11
N GLU A 473 27.80 2.45 -4.14
CA GLU A 473 29.20 2.17 -4.49
C GLU A 473 29.48 2.52 -5.96
N ASP A 474 28.56 2.14 -6.85
CA ASP A 474 28.63 2.45 -8.29
C ASP A 474 28.41 3.95 -8.56
N ALA A 475 27.38 4.54 -7.95
CA ALA A 475 27.00 5.93 -8.15
C ALA A 475 28.07 6.89 -7.61
N GLY A 476 28.73 6.55 -6.50
CA GLY A 476 29.84 7.35 -5.95
C GLY A 476 30.98 7.50 -6.96
N THR A 477 31.32 6.43 -7.69
CA THR A 477 32.35 6.47 -8.74
C THR A 477 31.94 7.37 -9.91
N GLU A 478 30.68 7.30 -10.34
CA GLU A 478 30.19 8.11 -11.46
C GLU A 478 30.01 9.59 -11.08
N LEU A 479 29.55 9.87 -9.85
CA LEU A 479 29.51 11.21 -9.25
C LEU A 479 30.91 11.83 -9.08
N CYS A 480 31.91 11.04 -8.73
CA CYS A 480 33.30 11.50 -8.71
C CYS A 480 33.85 11.82 -10.11
N ARG A 481 33.52 11.01 -11.13
CA ARG A 481 33.87 11.30 -12.54
C ARG A 481 33.16 12.53 -13.09
N LEU A 482 31.93 12.77 -12.66
CA LEU A 482 31.13 13.97 -12.96
C LEU A 482 31.83 15.26 -12.53
N ILE A 483 32.46 15.22 -11.36
CA ILE A 483 33.20 16.33 -10.79
C ILE A 483 34.55 16.48 -11.49
N ASN A 484 35.33 15.40 -11.65
CA ASN A 484 36.67 15.49 -12.25
C ASN A 484 36.72 16.06 -13.69
N HIS A 485 35.67 15.91 -14.49
CA HIS A 485 35.62 16.52 -15.83
C HIS A 485 35.35 18.04 -15.82
N PHE A 486 34.79 18.57 -14.73
CA PHE A 486 34.67 20.02 -14.50
C PHE A 486 35.98 20.63 -13.97
N PHE A 487 36.72 19.89 -13.14
CA PHE A 487 37.93 20.38 -12.47
C PHE A 487 39.21 20.26 -13.31
N SER A 488 39.19 19.60 -14.47
CA SER A 488 40.28 19.70 -15.45
C SER A 488 40.40 21.09 -16.11
N LYS A 489 39.51 22.04 -15.77
CA LYS A 489 39.60 23.45 -16.18
C LYS A 489 39.72 24.46 -15.02
N SER A 490 39.73 24.02 -13.76
CA SER A 490 39.80 24.93 -12.61
C SER A 490 40.18 24.17 -11.35
N CYS A 491 41.47 24.09 -11.03
CA CYS A 491 41.92 23.60 -9.73
C CYS A 491 41.75 24.69 -8.67
N THR A 492 40.94 24.45 -7.63
CA THR A 492 41.28 24.76 -6.22
C THR A 492 40.34 24.02 -5.26
N SER A 493 40.92 23.13 -4.44
CA SER A 493 40.40 22.50 -3.22
C SER A 493 39.58 21.18 -3.33
N HIS A 494 40.07 20.14 -2.65
CA HIS A 494 39.46 18.81 -2.49
C HIS A 494 38.27 18.80 -1.50
N VAL A 495 38.06 19.89 -0.76
CA VAL A 495 37.07 19.98 0.31
C VAL A 495 35.68 20.25 -0.26
N ASP A 496 35.59 21.04 -1.34
CA ASP A 496 34.34 21.34 -2.05
C ASP A 496 33.78 20.12 -2.80
N SER A 497 34.65 19.21 -3.27
CA SER A 497 34.25 17.95 -3.91
C SER A 497 33.52 17.01 -2.95
N CYS A 498 33.97 16.89 -1.70
CA CYS A 498 33.28 16.09 -0.69
C CYS A 498 31.95 16.73 -0.28
N PHE A 499 31.87 18.06 -0.24
CA PHE A 499 30.65 18.78 0.13
C PHE A 499 29.56 18.69 -0.95
N ALA A 500 29.92 18.77 -2.24
CA ALA A 500 29.00 18.59 -3.35
C ALA A 500 28.51 17.13 -3.48
N ILE A 501 29.39 16.16 -3.20
CA ILE A 501 29.03 14.74 -3.09
C ILE A 501 28.08 14.54 -1.91
N GLN A 502 28.33 15.16 -0.75
CA GLN A 502 27.41 15.17 0.38
C GLN A 502 26.04 15.77 0.02
N GLN A 503 25.97 16.88 -0.71
CA GLN A 503 24.69 17.49 -1.11
C GLN A 503 23.91 16.71 -2.19
N MET A 504 24.57 15.79 -2.91
CA MET A 504 23.91 14.90 -3.87
C MET A 504 23.57 13.52 -3.26
N LEU A 505 24.30 13.10 -2.23
CA LEU A 505 24.09 11.82 -1.52
C LEU A 505 23.21 11.94 -0.27
N LEU A 506 23.23 13.08 0.43
CA LEU A 506 22.33 13.44 1.54
C LEU A 506 21.16 14.25 0.97
#